data_AF-A0A8E0M2L3-F1
#
_entry.id   AF-A0A8E0M2L3-F1
#
_cell.length_a   1.000
_cell.length_b   1.000
_cell.length_c   1.000
_cell.angle_alpha   90.00
_cell.angle_beta   90.00
_cell.angle_gamma   90.00
#
_symmetry.space_group_name_H-M   'P 1'
#
loop_
_entity.id
_entity.type
_entity.pdbx_description
1 polymer ?
#
loop_
_entity_poly.entity_id
_entity_poly.type
_entity_poly.pdbx_seq_one_letter_code
_entity_poly.pdbx_strand_id
1 'polypeptide(L)'
;MSRILNWVKVPRNSVISWSILITLILPWLFPLFHISTAIRVGVLFILIDMFSAWWIGKMIHRHHLAWWWLFVLPVLFAAMVFLRYQWYGYFFVPVYILLSLLAMAKD
;
A
#
# COMPACT_ATOMS: atom_id res chain seq x y z
N MET A 1 27.91 4.36 -2.84
CA MET A 1 26.46 4.15 -2.66
C MET A 1 25.96 4.96 -1.47
N SER A 2 25.82 6.28 -1.62
CA SER A 2 24.61 7.05 -1.99
C SER A 2 23.56 7.13 -0.88
N ARG A 3 23.45 8.31 -0.26
CA ARG A 3 22.60 8.68 0.90
C ARG A 3 21.14 8.21 0.81
N ILE A 4 20.64 7.96 -0.39
CA ILE A 4 19.29 7.47 -0.70
C ILE A 4 19.06 6.08 -0.10
N LEU A 5 20.04 5.17 -0.18
CA LEU A 5 19.90 3.81 0.34
C LEU A 5 19.79 3.77 1.88
N ASN A 6 20.49 4.69 2.54
CA ASN A 6 20.42 4.83 4.00
C ASN A 6 19.11 5.50 4.45
N TRP A 7 18.49 6.33 3.61
CA TRP A 7 17.19 6.93 3.89
C TRP A 7 16.03 5.93 3.85
N VAL A 8 16.09 4.95 2.94
CA VAL A 8 15.08 3.87 2.82
C VAL A 8 15.18 2.86 3.96
N LYS A 9 16.32 2.76 4.65
CA LYS A 9 16.48 1.90 5.85
C LYS A 9 15.73 2.41 7.08
N VAL A 10 15.31 3.67 7.08
CA VAL A 10 14.49 4.22 8.16
C VAL A 10 13.07 3.66 8.02
N PRO A 11 12.53 2.93 9.02
CA PRO A 11 11.26 2.20 8.91
C PRO A 11 10.10 3.04 8.40
N ARG A 12 10.00 4.29 8.86
CA ARG A 12 9.01 5.28 8.39
C ARG A 12 9.11 5.54 6.90
N ASN A 13 10.32 5.78 6.41
CA ASN A 13 10.55 6.14 5.02
C ASN A 13 10.32 4.93 4.11
N SER A 14 10.59 3.71 4.60
CA SER A 14 10.26 2.48 3.90
C SER A 14 8.75 2.36 3.66
N VAL A 15 7.92 2.63 4.67
CA VAL A 15 6.44 2.59 4.55
C VAL A 15 5.96 3.58 3.49
N ILE A 16 6.45 4.82 3.49
CA ILE A 16 6.07 5.84 2.51
C ILE A 16 6.51 5.43 1.10
N SER A 17 7.78 5.07 0.94
CA SER A 17 8.36 4.75 -0.36
C SER A 17 7.69 3.53 -0.98
N TRP A 18 7.41 2.52 -0.16
CA TRP A 18 6.69 1.33 -0.59
C TRP A 18 5.25 1.64 -0.99
N SER A 19 4.52 2.41 -0.17
CA SER A 19 3.14 2.79 -0.46
C SER A 19 3.04 3.59 -1.77
N ILE A 20 3.96 4.54 -2.00
CA ILE A 20 4.03 5.29 -3.26
C ILE A 20 4.33 4.37 -4.44
N LEU A 21 5.28 3.45 -4.29
CA LEU A 21 5.65 2.52 -5.36
C LEU A 21 4.46 1.65 -5.78
N ILE A 22 3.79 1.02 -4.83
CA ILE A 22 2.69 0.09 -5.13
C ILE A 22 1.43 0.81 -5.63
N THR A 23 1.13 2.01 -5.12
CA THR A 23 -0.13 2.73 -5.44
C THR A 23 0.02 3.69 -6.61
N LEU A 24 1.19 4.31 -6.83
CA LEU A 24 1.35 5.34 -7.85
C LEU A 24 2.23 4.92 -9.02
N ILE A 25 3.14 3.96 -8.85
CA ILE A 25 4.03 3.53 -9.95
C ILE A 25 3.49 2.25 -10.57
N LEU A 26 3.21 1.25 -9.75
CA LEU A 26 2.83 -0.08 -10.20
C LEU A 26 1.57 -0.09 -11.10
N PRO A 27 0.49 0.65 -10.78
CA PRO A 27 -0.71 0.64 -11.61
C PRO A 27 -0.49 1.26 -13.00
N TRP A 28 0.56 2.09 -13.17
CA TRP A 28 0.93 2.65 -14.47
C TRP A 28 1.75 1.69 -15.32
N LEU A 29 2.42 0.72 -14.69
CA LEU A 29 3.22 -0.31 -15.37
C LEU A 29 2.34 -1.44 -15.95
N PHE A 30 1.33 -1.90 -15.22
CA PHE A 30 0.41 -2.97 -15.65
C PHE A 30 -0.32 -2.74 -17.00
N PRO A 31 -0.70 -1.49 -17.37
CA PRO A 31 -1.16 -1.09 -18.71
C PRO A 31 -0.34 -1.64 -19.86
N LEU A 32 0.99 -1.67 -19.71
CA LEU A 32 1.93 -2.06 -20.76
C LEU A 32 1.79 -3.54 -21.15
N PHE A 33 1.26 -4.37 -20.26
CA PHE A 33 1.14 -5.81 -20.45
C PHE A 33 -0.17 -6.25 -21.14
N HIS A 34 -1.01 -5.32 -21.61
CA HIS A 34 -2.30 -5.62 -22.29
C HIS A 34 -3.30 -6.50 -21.47
N ILE A 35 -3.08 -6.63 -20.17
CA ILE A 35 -3.94 -7.38 -19.24
C ILE A 35 -5.30 -6.68 -19.03
N SER A 36 -6.38 -7.45 -18.85
CA SER A 36 -7.70 -6.89 -18.57
C SER A 36 -7.74 -6.08 -17.26
N THR A 37 -8.59 -5.05 -17.22
CA THR A 37 -8.73 -4.20 -16.03
C THR A 37 -9.12 -4.99 -14.78
N ALA A 38 -9.96 -6.02 -14.93
CA ALA A 38 -10.38 -6.89 -13.83
C ALA A 38 -9.20 -7.65 -13.19
N ILE A 39 -8.31 -8.23 -14.00
CA ILE A 39 -7.12 -8.94 -13.50
C ILE A 39 -6.16 -7.98 -12.83
N ARG A 40 -5.98 -6.76 -13.38
CA ARG A 40 -5.13 -5.73 -12.76
C ARG A 40 -5.63 -5.35 -11.37
N VAL A 41 -6.93 -5.13 -11.22
CA VAL A 41 -7.57 -4.87 -9.92
C VAL A 41 -7.35 -6.05 -8.98
N GLY A 42 -7.59 -7.28 -9.42
CA GLY A 42 -7.38 -8.48 -8.59
C GLY A 42 -5.94 -8.61 -8.10
N VAL A 43 -4.95 -8.44 -8.97
CA VAL A 43 -3.54 -8.60 -8.58
C VAL A 43 -3.05 -7.42 -7.74
N LEU A 44 -3.30 -6.19 -8.17
CA LEU A 44 -2.80 -5.00 -7.48
C LEU A 44 -3.51 -4.81 -6.13
N PHE A 45 -4.84 -4.84 -6.12
CA PHE A 45 -5.61 -4.41 -4.96
C PHE A 45 -5.75 -5.57 -3.96
N ILE A 46 -5.94 -6.80 -4.45
CA ILE A 46 -6.10 -7.94 -3.54
C ILE A 46 -4.74 -8.47 -3.13
N LEU A 47 -3.88 -8.88 -4.07
CA LEU A 47 -2.63 -9.55 -3.67
C LEU A 47 -1.60 -8.57 -3.11
N ILE A 48 -1.30 -7.51 -3.85
CA ILE A 48 -0.17 -6.62 -3.53
C ILE A 48 -0.53 -5.67 -2.40
N ASP A 49 -1.68 -4.99 -2.48
CA ASP A 49 -2.06 -4.00 -1.47
C ASP A 49 -2.46 -4.66 -0.15
N MET A 50 -3.14 -5.81 -0.13
CA MET A 50 -3.40 -6.52 1.14
C MET A 50 -2.11 -7.03 1.77
N PHE A 51 -1.20 -7.63 0.99
CA PHE A 51 0.10 -8.04 1.53
C PHE A 51 0.87 -6.86 2.11
N SER A 52 0.85 -5.73 1.39
CA SER A 52 1.50 -4.49 1.83
C SER A 52 0.86 -3.90 3.08
N ALA A 53 -0.47 -3.89 3.19
CA ALA A 53 -1.20 -3.44 4.37
C ALA A 53 -0.88 -4.29 5.60
N TRP A 54 -0.81 -5.62 5.45
CA TRP A 54 -0.36 -6.51 6.51
C TRP A 54 1.09 -6.22 6.93
N TRP A 55 2.00 -6.08 5.96
CA TRP A 55 3.41 -5.80 6.23
C TRP A 55 3.61 -4.44 6.93
N ILE A 56 2.87 -3.41 6.52
CA ILE A 56 2.90 -2.09 7.16
C ILE A 56 2.42 -2.16 8.61
N GLY A 57 1.31 -2.86 8.89
CA GLY A 57 0.83 -3.05 10.26
C GLY A 57 1.87 -3.70 11.17
N LYS A 58 2.56 -4.73 10.65
CA LYS A 58 3.66 -5.39 11.35
C LYS A 58 4.88 -4.49 11.55
N MET A 59 5.23 -3.67 10.56
CA MET A 59 6.31 -2.69 10.70
C MET A 59 5.98 -1.63 11.75
N ILE A 60 4.74 -1.17 11.79
CA ILE A 60 4.27 -0.18 12.77
C ILE A 60 4.45 -0.72 14.19
N HIS A 61 3.99 -1.95 14.44
CA HIS A 61 4.19 -2.60 15.74
C HIS A 61 5.69 -2.77 16.06
N ARG A 62 6.48 -3.36 15.16
CA ARG A 62 7.88 -3.72 15.44
C ARG A 62 8.79 -2.54 15.68
N HIS A 63 8.49 -1.39 15.07
CA HIS A 63 9.32 -0.19 15.17
C HIS A 63 8.67 0.92 16.01
N HIS A 64 7.58 0.63 16.73
CA HIS A 64 6.81 1.59 17.53
C HIS A 64 6.50 2.89 16.78
N LEU A 65 6.13 2.77 15.50
CA LEU A 65 5.76 3.92 14.68
C LEU A 65 4.39 4.45 15.13
N ALA A 66 4.13 5.74 14.85
CA ALA A 66 2.82 6.32 15.11
C ALA A 66 1.71 5.59 14.35
N TRP A 67 0.59 5.31 15.00
CA TRP A 67 -0.58 4.63 14.41
C TRP A 67 -1.10 5.30 13.11
N TRP A 68 -0.93 6.62 12.97
CA TRP A 68 -1.31 7.39 11.77
C TRP A 68 -0.63 6.89 10.49
N TRP A 69 0.51 6.20 10.58
CA TRP A 69 1.19 5.60 9.43
C TRP A 69 0.34 4.53 8.72
N LEU A 70 -0.68 3.96 9.38
CA LEU A 70 -1.59 3.02 8.72
C LEU A 70 -2.43 3.67 7.63
N PHE A 71 -2.67 4.99 7.69
CA PHE A 71 -3.49 5.68 6.70
C PHE A 71 -2.75 5.99 5.41
N VAL A 72 -1.42 5.87 5.37
CA VAL A 72 -0.64 6.24 4.17
C VAL A 72 -1.03 5.40 2.96
N LEU A 73 -1.05 4.08 3.09
CA LEU A 73 -1.43 3.18 2.00
C LEU A 73 -2.91 3.35 1.58
N PRO A 74 -3.90 3.32 2.51
CA PRO A 74 -5.30 3.52 2.19
C PRO A 74 -5.61 4.87 1.52
N VAL A 75 -4.99 5.96 1.98
CA VAL A 75 -5.21 7.30 1.41
C VAL A 75 -4.62 7.41 0.01
N LEU A 76 -3.39 6.94 -0.19
CA LEU A 76 -2.76 6.93 -1.52
C LEU A 76 -3.54 6.04 -2.50
N PHE A 77 -4.01 4.89 -2.03
CA PHE A 77 -4.88 4.02 -2.82
C PHE A 77 -6.21 4.68 -3.17
N ALA A 78 -6.88 5.34 -2.22
CA ALA A 78 -8.13 6.05 -2.48
C ALA A 78 -7.95 7.16 -3.53
N ALA A 79 -6.85 7.90 -3.45
CA ALA A 79 -6.48 8.91 -4.45
C ALA A 79 -6.23 8.28 -5.82
N MET A 80 -5.56 7.13 -5.87
CA MET A 80 -5.34 6.39 -7.11
C MET A 80 -6.66 5.92 -7.74
N VAL A 81 -7.53 5.30 -6.93
CA VAL A 81 -8.85 4.83 -7.38
C VAL A 81 -9.65 5.99 -7.94
N PHE A 82 -9.65 7.15 -7.28
CA PHE A 82 -10.31 8.37 -7.77
C PHE A 82 -9.86 8.77 -9.19
N LEU A 83 -8.55 8.65 -9.47
CA LEU A 83 -7.98 9.10 -10.73
C LEU A 83 -8.20 8.14 -11.90
N ARG A 84 -8.36 6.84 -11.64
CA ARG A 84 -8.26 5.82 -12.70
C ARG A 84 -9.33 4.73 -12.66
N TYR A 85 -9.82 4.39 -11.48
CA TYR A 85 -10.69 3.24 -11.29
C TYR A 85 -12.11 3.68 -10.93
N GLN A 86 -12.99 2.70 -10.93
CA GLN A 86 -14.39 2.89 -10.61
C GLN A 86 -14.61 2.92 -9.10
N TRP A 87 -15.76 3.44 -8.70
CA TRP A 87 -16.19 3.64 -7.32
C TRP A 87 -16.13 2.37 -6.44
N TYR A 88 -16.29 1.18 -7.03
CA TYR A 88 -16.18 -0.08 -6.27
C TYR A 88 -14.78 -0.30 -5.66
N GLY A 89 -13.73 0.36 -6.19
CA GLY A 89 -12.38 0.27 -5.64
C GLY A 89 -12.28 0.79 -4.20
N TYR A 90 -13.11 1.77 -3.81
CA TYR A 90 -13.10 2.32 -2.46
C TYR A 90 -13.43 1.31 -1.36
N PHE A 91 -14.07 0.19 -1.70
CA PHE A 91 -14.36 -0.90 -0.77
C PHE A 91 -13.08 -1.45 -0.11
N PHE A 92 -11.94 -1.40 -0.79
CA PHE A 92 -10.67 -1.93 -0.27
C PHE A 92 -10.00 -1.01 0.76
N VAL A 93 -10.33 0.29 0.79
CA VAL A 93 -9.75 1.26 1.74
C VAL A 93 -9.95 0.83 3.20
N PRO A 94 -11.19 0.57 3.68
CA PRO A 94 -11.40 0.09 5.05
C PRO A 94 -10.80 -1.32 5.27
N VAL A 95 -10.77 -2.17 4.24
CA VAL A 95 -10.18 -3.51 4.33
C VAL A 95 -8.68 -3.42 4.66
N TYR A 96 -7.95 -2.53 4.00
CA TYR A 96 -6.52 -2.35 4.28
C TYR A 96 -6.28 -1.82 5.69
N ILE A 97 -7.09 -0.86 6.14
CA ILE A 97 -7.03 -0.34 7.52
C ILE A 97 -7.23 -1.47 8.53
N LEU A 98 -8.29 -2.26 8.37
CA LEU A 98 -8.59 -3.39 9.26
C LEU A 98 -7.46 -4.44 9.24
N LEU A 99 -6.91 -4.74 8.07
CA LEU A 99 -5.82 -5.71 7.94
C LEU A 99 -4.53 -5.21 8.60
N SER A 100 -4.19 -3.93 8.43
CA SER A 100 -3.06 -3.31 9.13
C SER A 100 -3.27 -3.28 10.64
N LEU A 101 -4.49 -3.00 11.11
CA LEU A 101 -4.83 -3.06 12.54
C LEU A 101 -4.71 -4.48 13.10
N LEU A 102 -5.22 -5.48 12.38
CA LEU A 102 -5.09 -6.90 12.76
C LEU A 102 -3.62 -7.33 12.80
N ALA A 103 -2.82 -6.90 11.84
CA ALA A 103 -1.38 -7.17 11.82
C ALA A 103 -0.61 -6.45 12.93
N MET A 104 -1.13 -5.31 13.41
CA MET A 104 -0.59 -4.58 14.55
C MET A 104 -1.06 -5.14 15.90
N ALA A 105 -2.25 -5.73 15.97
CA ALA A 105 -2.80 -6.31 17.20
C ALA A 105 -2.39 -7.77 17.43
N LYS A 106 -1.99 -8.47 16.36
CA LYS A 106 -1.50 -9.86 16.39
C LYS A 106 0.01 -9.86 16.60
N ASP A 107 0.43 -9.70 17.85
CA ASP A 107 1.71 -10.08 18.47
C ASP A 107 1.55 -9.88 20.00
#